data_AF-A0AA35R9Z3-F1
#
_entry.id   AF-A0AA35R9Z3-F1
#
_cell.length_a   1.000
_cell.length_b   1.000
_cell.length_c   1.000
_cell.angle_alpha   90.00
_cell.angle_beta   90.00
_cell.angle_gamma   90.00
#
_symmetry.space_group_name_H-M   'P 1'
#
loop_
_entity.id
_entity.type
_entity.pdbx_description
1 polymer ?
#
loop_
_entity_poly.entity_id
_entity_poly.type
_entity_poly.pdbx_seq_one_letter_code
_entity_poly.pdbx_strand_id
1 'polypeptide(L)'
;MSRSALREAVSGCLEAVLTAVSGAERRAAEQEMKALEVTVEYGVVLAELTASGEVGLAYRQLASVLLRQYLDCHWSSLAEKFAEPVATDHVKEEIKHLLLATLGDRERRLRATVAYCVAVIAHWDWPDAWPQLLPRLEAALSSGNTGLVHGAMRVLAEFCRDVSDLQVPHVAPVIFPQLLRVLVNPQVYGARTQSRAVHIFHTLASIIYAASETTPTLAASLLLPALPQFVRAFINVLSSGEDWATDPGLRRELLMTSSSLLRWFPAAMATFVMDLVTPVWNIFLANTPLYVVSVVNCEGDKSEDCDSDGELITMETCVFAVFEFISGLVESRQLRDLLPPILPTLTLHLISHMQPTHSQVERWLGDVAQFVDEEEQIFSYSVRLSAHDLLEAMWEEPSLRNHTHSAITAAVEKHLQTTRSNSSPNAWKVRL
;
A
#
# COMPACT_ATOMS: atom_id res chain seq x y z
N MET A 1 -3.87 44.06 1.40
CA MET A 1 -5.07 43.60 0.65
C MET A 1 -6.01 42.94 1.63
N SER A 2 -7.33 43.12 1.53
CA SER A 2 -8.29 42.40 2.39
C SER A 2 -8.39 40.93 1.98
N ARG A 3 -8.79 40.04 2.90
CA ARG A 3 -8.96 38.61 2.60
C ARG A 3 -9.99 38.36 1.50
N SER A 4 -11.08 39.13 1.45
CA SER A 4 -12.08 38.98 0.37
C SER A 4 -11.49 39.35 -0.99
N ALA A 5 -10.75 40.46 -1.08
CA ALA A 5 -10.12 40.88 -2.32
C ALA A 5 -9.03 39.89 -2.76
N LEU A 6 -8.27 39.34 -1.81
CA LEU A 6 -7.31 38.27 -2.11
C LEU A 6 -8.02 37.02 -2.63
N ARG A 7 -9.13 36.62 -2.01
CA ARG A 7 -9.92 35.46 -2.42
C ARG A 7 -10.49 35.62 -3.83
N GLU A 8 -10.99 36.81 -4.16
CA GLU A 8 -11.44 37.13 -5.52
C GLU A 8 -10.28 37.05 -6.53
N ALA A 9 -9.13 37.65 -6.21
CA ALA A 9 -7.94 37.60 -7.06
C ALA A 9 -7.46 36.16 -7.30
N VAL A 10 -7.28 35.37 -6.24
CA VAL A 10 -6.88 33.96 -6.34
C VAL A 10 -7.89 33.16 -7.15
N SER A 11 -9.20 33.36 -6.92
CA SER A 11 -10.25 32.66 -7.67
C SER A 11 -10.19 33.01 -9.17
N GLY A 12 -9.98 34.28 -9.50
CA GLY A 12 -9.79 34.74 -10.88
C GLY A 12 -8.56 34.12 -11.54
N CYS A 13 -7.43 34.04 -10.84
CA CYS A 13 -6.23 33.37 -11.36
C CYS A 13 -6.47 31.87 -11.57
N LEU A 14 -7.18 31.17 -10.66
CA LEU A 14 -7.54 29.75 -10.84
C LEU A 14 -8.44 29.55 -12.07
N GLU A 15 -9.43 30.43 -12.27
CA GLU A 15 -10.29 30.40 -13.45
C GLU A 15 -9.51 30.61 -14.74
N ALA A 16 -8.63 31.60 -14.77
CA ALA A 16 -7.78 31.85 -15.92
C ALA A 16 -6.86 30.66 -16.21
N VAL A 17 -6.25 30.02 -15.20
CA VAL A 17 -5.40 28.83 -15.41
C VAL A 17 -6.19 27.65 -15.98
N LEU A 18 -7.44 27.46 -15.55
CA LEU A 18 -8.27 26.33 -15.98
C LEU A 18 -8.96 26.55 -17.33
N THR A 19 -9.25 27.80 -17.70
CA THR A 19 -10.04 28.15 -18.89
C THR A 19 -9.22 28.78 -20.02
N ALA A 20 -7.96 29.18 -19.78
CA ALA A 20 -7.11 29.82 -20.76
C ALA A 20 -7.03 29.05 -22.08
N VAL A 21 -7.28 29.75 -23.18
CA VAL A 21 -7.24 29.20 -24.54
C VAL A 21 -5.81 29.27 -25.08
N SER A 22 -5.04 30.28 -24.67
CA SER A 22 -3.64 30.45 -25.06
C SER A 22 -2.68 30.12 -23.92
N GLY A 23 -1.51 29.58 -24.27
CA GLY A 23 -0.43 29.38 -23.30
C GLY A 23 0.15 30.68 -22.73
N ALA A 24 -0.14 31.84 -23.31
CA ALA A 24 0.30 33.14 -22.80
C ALA A 24 -0.60 33.63 -21.65
N GLU A 25 -1.92 33.51 -21.79
CA GLU A 25 -2.90 33.82 -20.73
C GLU A 25 -2.67 32.95 -19.49
N ARG A 26 -2.47 31.65 -19.70
CA ARG A 26 -2.17 30.73 -18.60
C ARG A 26 -0.89 31.13 -17.86
N ARG A 27 0.18 31.45 -18.58
CA ARG A 27 1.45 31.91 -18.00
C ARG A 27 1.30 33.22 -17.23
N ALA A 28 0.48 34.15 -17.72
CA ALA A 28 0.21 35.40 -17.02
C ALA A 28 -0.52 35.16 -15.69
N ALA A 29 -1.54 34.29 -15.69
CA ALA A 29 -2.25 33.90 -14.47
C ALA A 29 -1.35 33.16 -13.47
N GLU A 30 -0.45 32.28 -13.94
CA GLU A 30 0.54 31.60 -13.09
C GLU A 30 1.54 32.60 -12.48
N GLN A 31 1.96 33.63 -13.22
CA GLN A 31 2.82 34.70 -12.72
C GLN A 31 2.12 35.58 -11.68
N GLU A 32 0.86 35.93 -11.91
CA GLU A 32 0.05 36.67 -10.94
C GLU A 32 -0.14 35.85 -9.66
N MET A 33 -0.45 34.56 -9.78
CA MET A 33 -0.55 33.66 -8.63
C MET A 33 0.75 33.61 -7.82
N LYS A 34 1.91 33.54 -8.49
CA LYS A 34 3.24 33.59 -7.85
C LYS A 34 3.46 34.92 -7.11
N ALA A 35 2.95 36.04 -7.63
CA ALA A 35 3.02 37.33 -6.95
C ALA A 35 2.10 37.41 -5.72
N LEU A 36 0.97 36.69 -5.72
CA LEU A 36 0.04 36.61 -4.58
C LEU A 36 0.58 35.73 -3.44
N GLU A 37 1.48 34.79 -3.75
CA GLU A 37 2.04 33.81 -2.80
C GLU A 37 2.72 34.45 -1.59
N VAL A 38 3.31 35.64 -1.75
CA VAL A 38 3.98 36.38 -0.66
C VAL A 38 3.02 37.14 0.25
N THR A 39 1.71 37.05 0.02
CA THR A 39 0.69 37.68 0.87
C THR A 39 0.36 36.80 2.08
N VAL A 40 0.18 37.42 3.25
CA VAL A 40 0.01 36.72 4.54
C VAL A 40 -1.15 35.71 4.52
N GLU A 41 -2.28 36.07 3.93
CA GLU A 41 -3.51 35.25 3.92
C GLU A 41 -3.57 34.24 2.75
N TYR A 42 -2.54 34.17 1.89
CA TYR A 42 -2.60 33.35 0.66
C TYR A 42 -2.86 31.87 0.95
N GLY A 43 -2.11 31.28 1.88
CA GLY A 43 -2.30 29.88 2.28
C GLY A 43 -3.68 29.62 2.86
N VAL A 44 -4.23 30.56 3.64
CA VAL A 44 -5.57 30.44 4.22
C VAL A 44 -6.64 30.48 3.12
N VAL A 45 -6.54 31.39 2.15
CA VAL A 45 -7.45 31.46 1.01
C VAL A 45 -7.43 30.15 0.20
N LEU A 46 -6.25 29.58 -0.04
CA LEU A 46 -6.15 28.27 -0.71
C LEU A 46 -6.81 27.15 0.11
N ALA A 47 -6.64 27.14 1.43
CA ALA A 47 -7.29 26.18 2.33
C ALA A 47 -8.81 26.35 2.34
N GLU A 48 -9.34 27.59 2.33
CA GLU A 48 -10.77 27.86 2.22
C GLU A 48 -11.36 27.37 0.90
N LEU A 49 -10.69 27.67 -0.23
CA LEU A 49 -11.13 27.24 -1.55
C LEU A 49 -11.10 25.71 -1.67
N THR A 50 -10.10 25.07 -1.08
CA THR A 50 -10.02 23.60 -0.95
C THR A 50 -11.20 23.06 -0.15
N ALA A 51 -11.52 23.67 1.00
CA ALA A 51 -12.59 23.23 1.90
C ALA A 51 -14.02 23.59 1.40
N SER A 52 -14.16 24.56 0.48
CA SER A 52 -15.46 25.08 0.09
C SER A 52 -16.28 24.11 -0.75
N GLY A 53 -17.50 23.79 -0.29
CA GLY A 53 -18.47 23.02 -1.06
C GLY A 53 -19.18 23.81 -2.17
N GLU A 54 -18.97 25.13 -2.24
CA GLU A 54 -19.65 26.02 -3.20
C GLU A 54 -18.86 26.17 -4.51
N VAL A 55 -17.57 25.81 -4.50
CA VAL A 55 -16.69 25.96 -5.66
C VAL A 55 -16.61 24.66 -6.43
N GLY A 56 -16.55 24.73 -7.77
CA GLY A 56 -16.44 23.56 -8.64
C GLY A 56 -15.19 22.72 -8.35
N LEU A 57 -15.30 21.39 -8.54
CA LEU A 57 -14.25 20.43 -8.17
C LEU A 57 -12.87 20.74 -8.78
N ALA A 58 -12.81 21.18 -10.03
CA ALA A 58 -11.55 21.51 -10.71
C ALA A 58 -10.78 22.62 -9.98
N TYR A 59 -11.48 23.65 -9.51
CA TYR A 59 -10.89 24.74 -8.72
C TYR A 59 -10.41 24.26 -7.36
N ARG A 60 -11.22 23.44 -6.67
CA ARG A 60 -10.84 22.85 -5.37
C ARG A 60 -9.59 22.00 -5.49
N GLN A 61 -9.49 21.19 -6.55
CA GLN A 61 -8.32 20.37 -6.84
C GLN A 61 -7.09 21.25 -7.11
N LEU A 62 -7.20 22.26 -7.98
CA LEU A 62 -6.08 23.16 -8.25
C LEU A 62 -5.64 23.94 -7.01
N ALA A 63 -6.59 24.49 -6.24
CA ALA A 63 -6.31 25.14 -4.97
C ALA A 63 -5.61 24.21 -3.97
N SER A 64 -6.01 22.94 -3.90
CA SER A 64 -5.37 21.97 -3.00
C SER A 64 -3.93 21.62 -3.42
N VAL A 65 -3.64 21.62 -4.72
CA VAL A 65 -2.28 21.42 -5.25
C VAL A 65 -1.40 22.63 -4.94
N LEU A 66 -1.92 23.85 -5.12
CA LEU A 66 -1.21 25.07 -4.75
C LEU A 66 -1.02 25.18 -3.24
N LEU A 67 -1.99 24.74 -2.44
CA LEU A 67 -1.88 24.70 -0.99
C LEU A 67 -0.72 23.80 -0.57
N ARG A 68 -0.64 22.60 -1.16
CA ARG A 68 0.49 21.69 -0.95
C ARG A 68 1.82 22.38 -1.22
N GLN A 69 1.96 23.03 -2.38
CA GLN A 69 3.19 23.74 -2.74
C GLN A 69 3.51 24.87 -1.75
N TYR A 70 2.48 25.61 -1.32
CA TYR A 70 2.62 26.65 -0.31
C TYR A 70 3.16 26.09 1.01
N LEU A 71 2.66 24.93 1.47
CA LEU A 71 3.14 24.28 2.70
C LEU A 71 4.61 23.87 2.60
N ASP A 72 5.02 23.31 1.46
CA ASP A 72 6.41 22.90 1.22
C ASP A 72 7.40 24.09 1.23
N CYS A 73 6.93 25.29 0.83
CA CYS A 73 7.76 26.49 0.68
C CYS A 73 7.70 27.45 1.86
N HIS A 74 6.54 27.61 2.51
CA HIS A 74 6.28 28.71 3.44
C HIS A 74 6.00 28.26 4.87
N TRP A 75 5.86 26.95 5.14
CA TRP A 75 5.48 26.50 6.49
C TRP A 75 6.62 26.58 7.52
N SER A 76 7.85 26.29 7.09
CA SER A 76 9.04 26.27 7.94
C SER A 76 10.23 26.91 7.23
N SER A 77 10.95 27.79 7.93
CA SER A 77 12.20 28.39 7.43
C SER A 77 13.34 27.39 7.28
N LEU A 78 13.17 26.18 7.84
CA LEU A 78 14.13 25.08 7.75
C LEU A 78 13.86 24.14 6.57
N ALA A 79 12.78 24.36 5.82
CA ALA A 79 12.46 23.53 4.66
C ALA A 79 13.49 23.71 3.54
N GLU A 80 13.81 22.62 2.83
CA GLU A 80 14.76 22.66 1.70
C GLU A 80 14.31 23.62 0.58
N LYS A 81 13.00 23.68 0.34
CA LYS A 81 12.37 24.54 -0.68
C LYS A 81 11.90 25.88 -0.13
N PHE A 82 12.41 26.29 1.04
CA PHE A 82 11.93 27.46 1.74
C PHE A 82 11.97 28.73 0.87
N ALA A 83 10.87 29.48 0.89
CA ALA A 83 10.74 30.80 0.32
C ALA A 83 10.08 31.76 1.32
N GLU A 84 10.61 32.97 1.43
CA GLU A 84 9.98 34.03 2.25
C GLU A 84 8.62 34.45 1.65
N PRO A 85 7.62 34.80 2.48
CA PRO A 85 7.65 34.83 3.95
C PRO A 85 7.31 33.47 4.59
N VAL A 86 7.80 33.24 5.82
CA VAL A 86 7.28 32.16 6.68
C VAL A 86 5.83 32.45 7.07
N ALA A 87 4.97 31.42 7.03
CA ALA A 87 3.59 31.50 7.50
C ALA A 87 3.52 31.89 8.99
N THR A 88 2.66 32.86 9.32
CA THR A 88 2.46 33.31 10.71
C THR A 88 1.67 32.28 11.53
N ASP A 89 1.81 32.30 12.85
CA ASP A 89 1.10 31.34 13.73
C ASP A 89 -0.42 31.40 13.55
N HIS A 90 -0.98 32.58 13.33
CA HIS A 90 -2.41 32.75 13.07
C HIS A 90 -2.85 32.04 11.77
N VAL A 91 -2.09 32.24 10.68
CA VAL A 91 -2.30 31.59 9.39
C VAL A 91 -2.18 30.07 9.52
N LYS A 92 -1.17 29.60 10.27
CA LYS A 92 -0.97 28.17 10.53
C LYS A 92 -2.17 27.55 11.24
N GLU A 93 -2.66 28.16 12.31
CA GLU A 93 -3.81 27.63 13.07
C GLU A 93 -5.10 27.58 12.24
N GLU A 94 -5.35 28.59 11.39
CA GLU A 94 -6.51 28.56 10.49
C GLU A 94 -6.40 27.44 9.45
N ILE A 95 -5.24 27.28 8.82
CA ILE A 95 -5.00 26.22 7.83
C ILE A 95 -5.17 24.84 8.49
N LYS A 96 -4.61 24.63 9.68
CA LYS A 96 -4.78 23.39 10.47
C LYS A 96 -6.26 23.08 10.69
N HIS A 97 -7.05 24.07 11.11
CA HIS A 97 -8.49 23.89 11.36
C HIS A 97 -9.26 23.55 10.08
N LEU A 98 -9.01 24.27 8.98
CA LEU A 98 -9.67 24.07 7.69
C LEU A 98 -9.36 22.68 7.10
N LEU A 99 -8.10 22.25 7.14
CA LEU A 99 -7.69 20.94 6.64
C LEU A 99 -8.33 19.81 7.43
N LEU A 100 -8.33 19.88 8.77
CA LEU A 100 -8.98 18.85 9.61
C LEU A 100 -10.49 18.75 9.35
N ALA A 101 -11.16 19.88 9.11
CA ALA A 101 -12.57 19.91 8.73
C ALA A 101 -12.84 19.27 7.35
N THR A 102 -11.83 19.26 6.46
CA THR A 102 -11.95 18.77 5.08
C THR A 102 -11.59 17.28 4.94
N LEU A 103 -11.14 16.61 6.01
CA LEU A 103 -10.81 15.17 5.96
C LEU A 103 -11.97 14.29 5.51
N GLY A 104 -13.21 14.71 5.81
CA GLY A 104 -14.43 14.00 5.47
C GLY A 104 -15.01 14.33 4.10
N ASP A 105 -14.27 15.04 3.23
CA ASP A 105 -14.79 15.48 1.93
C ASP A 105 -15.29 14.29 1.09
N ARG A 106 -16.28 14.52 0.22
CA ARG A 106 -16.85 13.46 -0.64
C ARG A 106 -15.85 12.98 -1.68
N GLU A 107 -14.97 13.86 -2.15
CA GLU A 107 -14.04 13.58 -3.25
C GLU A 107 -12.75 12.91 -2.78
N ARG A 108 -12.53 11.68 -3.26
CA ARG A 108 -11.39 10.84 -2.83
C ARG A 108 -10.03 11.50 -3.07
N ARG A 109 -9.86 12.15 -4.22
CA ARG A 109 -8.61 12.82 -4.61
C ARG A 109 -8.32 14.00 -3.70
N LEU A 110 -9.37 14.73 -3.32
CA LEU A 110 -9.24 15.86 -2.42
C LEU A 110 -8.87 15.40 -1.00
N ARG A 111 -9.52 14.34 -0.50
CA ARG A 111 -9.12 13.71 0.79
C ARG A 111 -7.64 13.29 0.78
N ALA A 112 -7.14 12.75 -0.33
CA ALA A 112 -5.74 12.36 -0.46
C ALA A 112 -4.79 13.56 -0.39
N THR A 113 -5.08 14.64 -1.13
CA THR A 113 -4.27 15.87 -1.10
C THR A 113 -4.33 16.55 0.27
N VAL A 114 -5.50 16.64 0.90
CA VAL A 114 -5.66 17.19 2.26
C VAL A 114 -4.88 16.35 3.27
N ALA A 115 -4.93 15.02 3.18
CA ALA A 115 -4.17 14.16 4.07
C ALA A 115 -2.66 14.36 3.94
N TYR A 116 -2.16 14.53 2.71
CA TYR A 116 -0.77 14.90 2.48
C TYR A 116 -0.42 16.25 3.12
N CYS A 117 -1.27 17.28 2.92
CA CYS A 117 -1.06 18.59 3.53
C CYS A 117 -0.98 18.51 5.06
N VAL A 118 -1.86 17.72 5.68
CA VAL A 118 -1.82 17.48 7.14
C VAL A 118 -0.55 16.77 7.56
N ALA A 119 -0.07 15.78 6.81
CA ALA A 119 1.20 15.09 7.10
C ALA A 119 2.42 16.02 7.00
N VAL A 120 2.48 16.87 5.96
CA VAL A 120 3.54 17.89 5.82
C VAL A 120 3.55 18.85 7.01
N ILE A 121 2.39 19.32 7.45
CA ILE A 121 2.31 20.19 8.62
C ILE A 121 2.72 19.42 9.88
N ALA A 122 2.27 18.18 10.04
CA ALA A 122 2.59 17.35 11.19
C ALA A 122 4.10 17.08 11.32
N HIS A 123 4.81 16.91 10.20
CA HIS A 123 6.26 16.77 10.19
C HIS A 123 6.99 17.91 10.91
N TRP A 124 6.49 19.15 10.76
CA TRP A 124 7.08 20.34 11.37
C TRP A 124 6.51 20.66 12.75
N ASP A 125 5.20 20.49 12.93
CA ASP A 125 4.50 21.05 14.08
C ASP A 125 4.15 19.99 15.14
N TRP A 126 4.12 18.70 14.82
CA TRP A 126 3.75 17.66 15.80
C TRP A 126 5.00 17.06 16.47
N PRO A 127 5.02 16.88 17.81
CA PRO A 127 3.91 17.01 18.74
C PRO A 127 3.72 18.40 19.39
N ASP A 128 4.73 19.27 19.37
CA ASP A 128 4.78 20.43 20.26
C ASP A 128 3.85 21.59 19.85
N ALA A 129 3.82 21.94 18.56
CA ALA A 129 3.03 23.03 18.00
C ALA A 129 1.67 22.56 17.44
N TRP A 130 1.40 21.24 17.42
CA TRP A 130 0.10 20.69 17.03
C TRP A 130 -0.33 19.46 17.86
N PRO A 131 -0.33 19.54 19.21
CA PRO A 131 -0.58 18.39 20.09
C PRO A 131 -1.97 17.75 19.91
N GLN A 132 -2.95 18.52 19.43
CA GLN A 132 -4.32 18.08 19.19
C GLN A 132 -4.50 17.21 17.94
N LEU A 133 -3.48 17.05 17.08
CA LEU A 133 -3.59 16.28 15.85
C LEU A 133 -4.01 14.83 16.10
N LEU A 134 -3.26 14.07 16.91
CA LEU A 134 -3.58 12.67 17.19
C LEU A 134 -4.97 12.50 17.85
N PRO A 135 -5.34 13.25 18.91
CA PRO A 135 -6.69 13.20 19.46
C PRO A 135 -7.80 13.47 18.43
N ARG A 136 -7.58 14.38 17.49
CA ARG A 136 -8.55 14.69 16.42
C ARG A 136 -8.67 13.55 15.41
N LEU A 137 -7.57 12.92 15.03
CA LEU A 137 -7.57 11.75 14.15
C LEU A 137 -8.25 10.56 14.83
N GLU A 138 -8.00 10.33 16.12
CA GLU A 138 -8.67 9.28 16.90
C GLU A 138 -10.19 9.48 16.96
N ALA A 139 -10.63 10.72 17.22
CA ALA A 139 -12.05 11.08 17.20
C ALA A 139 -12.68 10.86 15.80
N ALA A 140 -11.96 11.21 14.73
CA ALA A 140 -12.41 11.00 13.37
C ALA A 140 -12.57 9.51 13.04
N LEU A 141 -11.61 8.66 13.44
CA LEU A 141 -11.69 7.21 13.29
C LEU A 141 -12.89 6.62 14.04
N SER A 142 -13.23 7.19 15.19
CA SER A 142 -14.34 6.73 16.06
C SER A 142 -15.70 7.36 15.73
N SER A 143 -15.77 8.23 14.73
CA SER A 143 -16.98 9.02 14.44
C SER A 143 -18.13 8.23 13.80
N GLY A 144 -17.85 7.03 13.24
CA GLY A 144 -18.80 6.28 12.41
C GLY A 144 -19.05 6.88 11.02
N ASN A 145 -18.52 8.06 10.72
CA ASN A 145 -18.60 8.67 9.41
C ASN A 145 -17.49 8.09 8.50
N THR A 146 -17.89 7.30 7.51
CA THR A 146 -16.98 6.62 6.58
C THR A 146 -16.02 7.58 5.85
N GLY A 147 -16.49 8.77 5.46
CA GLY A 147 -15.66 9.80 4.84
C GLY A 147 -14.56 10.30 5.77
N LEU A 148 -14.92 10.65 7.02
CA LEU A 148 -13.96 11.09 8.04
C LEU A 148 -12.96 9.98 8.42
N VAL A 149 -13.43 8.74 8.57
CA VAL A 149 -12.56 7.59 8.81
C VAL A 149 -11.57 7.43 7.67
N HIS A 150 -12.02 7.48 6.42
CA HIS A 150 -11.13 7.35 5.27
C HIS A 150 -10.09 8.47 5.21
N GLY A 151 -10.50 9.72 5.46
CA GLY A 151 -9.57 10.86 5.53
C GLY A 151 -8.54 10.70 6.65
N ALA A 152 -8.97 10.32 7.85
CA ALA A 152 -8.08 10.11 8.99
C ALA A 152 -7.09 8.95 8.76
N MET A 153 -7.57 7.82 8.22
CA MET A 153 -6.70 6.70 7.83
C MET A 153 -5.68 7.11 6.77
N ARG A 154 -6.05 8.00 5.85
CA ARG A 154 -5.12 8.53 4.86
C ARG A 154 -4.06 9.43 5.49
N VAL A 155 -4.45 10.31 6.42
CA VAL A 155 -3.49 11.12 7.19
C VAL A 155 -2.52 10.22 7.93
N LEU A 156 -3.02 9.21 8.65
CA LEU A 156 -2.17 8.28 9.40
C LEU A 156 -1.20 7.51 8.51
N ALA A 157 -1.63 7.08 7.32
CA ALA A 157 -0.76 6.39 6.38
C ALA A 157 0.40 7.27 5.89
N GLU A 158 0.19 8.57 5.69
CA GLU A 158 1.27 9.50 5.33
C GLU A 158 2.10 9.88 6.57
N PHE A 159 1.45 10.28 7.65
CA PHE A 159 2.08 10.71 8.90
C PHE A 159 3.01 9.64 9.48
N CYS A 160 2.57 8.37 9.52
CA CYS A 160 3.38 7.29 10.08
C CYS A 160 4.64 6.94 9.28
N ARG A 161 4.81 7.46 8.05
CA ARG A 161 6.06 7.31 7.28
C ARG A 161 7.19 8.15 7.86
N ASP A 162 6.86 9.27 8.49
CA ASP A 162 7.83 10.23 9.02
C ASP A 162 7.97 10.17 10.56
N VAL A 163 7.25 9.24 11.21
CA VAL A 163 7.33 9.04 12.67
C VAL A 163 8.68 8.43 13.03
N SER A 164 9.41 9.09 13.93
CA SER A 164 10.68 8.59 14.46
C SER A 164 10.49 7.55 15.58
N ASP A 165 11.55 6.82 15.89
CA ASP A 165 11.64 5.89 17.03
C ASP A 165 11.29 6.56 18.37
N LEU A 166 11.64 7.84 18.54
CA LEU A 166 11.29 8.64 19.73
C LEU A 166 9.79 8.99 19.80
N GLN A 167 9.13 9.10 18.65
CA GLN A 167 7.73 9.47 18.55
C GLN A 167 6.79 8.26 18.62
N VAL A 168 7.22 7.09 18.13
CA VAL A 168 6.44 5.84 18.12
C VAL A 168 5.76 5.51 19.48
N PRO A 169 6.41 5.66 20.66
CA PRO A 169 5.78 5.43 21.95
C PRO A 169 4.52 6.27 22.22
N HIS A 170 4.39 7.43 21.58
CA HIS A 170 3.24 8.32 21.70
C HIS A 170 2.17 8.04 20.64
N VAL A 171 2.56 7.44 19.51
CA VAL A 171 1.67 7.15 18.37
C VAL A 171 1.03 5.77 18.51
N ALA A 172 1.85 4.72 18.70
CA ALA A 172 1.39 3.34 18.60
C ALA A 172 0.26 2.97 19.59
N PRO A 173 0.31 3.36 20.89
CA PRO A 173 -0.76 3.03 21.83
C PRO A 173 -2.13 3.65 21.49
N VAL A 174 -2.13 4.81 20.84
CA VAL A 174 -3.36 5.51 20.43
C VAL A 174 -3.90 4.90 19.15
N ILE A 175 -3.02 4.56 18.20
CA ILE A 175 -3.42 4.14 16.86
C ILE A 175 -3.75 2.64 16.79
N PHE A 176 -2.99 1.76 17.45
CA PHE A 176 -3.21 0.31 17.38
C PHE A 176 -4.64 -0.14 17.71
N PRO A 177 -5.30 0.34 18.79
CA PRO A 177 -6.69 -0.03 19.07
C PRO A 177 -7.64 0.35 17.94
N GLN A 178 -7.40 1.50 17.30
CA GLN A 178 -8.24 2.00 16.21
C GLN A 178 -8.05 1.16 14.93
N LEU A 179 -6.80 0.80 14.58
CA LEU A 179 -6.51 -0.08 13.44
C LEU A 179 -7.14 -1.45 13.63
N LEU A 180 -7.01 -2.01 14.84
CA LEU A 180 -7.61 -3.30 15.18
C LEU A 180 -9.14 -3.23 15.07
N ARG A 181 -9.78 -2.16 15.54
CA ARG A 181 -11.23 -1.94 15.39
C ARG A 181 -11.65 -1.94 13.92
N VAL A 182 -10.88 -1.28 13.04
CA VAL A 182 -11.16 -1.29 11.60
C VAL A 182 -11.11 -2.71 11.04
N LEU A 183 -10.10 -3.50 11.43
CA LEU A 183 -9.93 -4.86 10.93
C LEU A 183 -11.04 -5.82 11.38
N VAL A 184 -11.46 -5.76 12.65
CA VAL A 184 -12.44 -6.71 13.20
C VAL A 184 -13.90 -6.36 12.88
N ASN A 185 -14.17 -5.26 12.17
CA ASN A 185 -15.52 -4.83 11.78
C ASN A 185 -15.70 -4.71 10.26
N PRO A 186 -15.59 -5.82 9.49
CA PRO A 186 -15.70 -5.81 8.02
C PRO A 186 -17.08 -5.37 7.49
N GLN A 187 -18.12 -5.44 8.33
CA GLN A 187 -19.47 -4.98 7.97
C GLN A 187 -19.58 -3.46 7.92
N VAL A 188 -18.65 -2.75 8.57
CA VAL A 188 -18.61 -1.28 8.65
C VAL A 188 -17.54 -0.72 7.72
N TYR A 189 -16.38 -1.38 7.66
CA TYR A 189 -15.21 -0.92 6.91
C TYR A 189 -14.90 -1.89 5.76
N GLY A 190 -14.91 -1.37 4.53
CA GLY A 190 -14.58 -2.18 3.36
C GLY A 190 -13.10 -2.55 3.27
N ALA A 191 -12.80 -3.52 2.40
CA ALA A 191 -11.46 -4.13 2.26
C ALA A 191 -10.32 -3.13 2.05
N ARG A 192 -10.54 -2.05 1.30
CA ARG A 192 -9.52 -0.99 1.08
C ARG A 192 -9.14 -0.26 2.38
N THR A 193 -10.10 -0.04 3.26
CA THR A 193 -9.88 0.66 4.54
C THR A 193 -9.23 -0.27 5.54
N GLN A 194 -9.62 -1.55 5.54
CA GLN A 194 -8.95 -2.58 6.30
C GLN A 194 -7.50 -2.76 5.83
N SER A 195 -7.24 -2.83 4.53
CA SER A 195 -5.90 -2.93 3.95
C SER A 195 -5.02 -1.78 4.42
N ARG A 196 -5.53 -0.54 4.39
CA ARG A 196 -4.81 0.62 4.93
C ARG A 196 -4.52 0.50 6.43
N ALA A 197 -5.40 -0.12 7.20
CA ALA A 197 -5.15 -0.38 8.61
C ALA A 197 -4.00 -1.37 8.83
N VAL A 198 -3.94 -2.43 8.02
CA VAL A 198 -2.82 -3.38 8.03
C VAL A 198 -1.53 -2.67 7.64
N HIS A 199 -1.55 -1.86 6.58
CA HIS A 199 -0.38 -1.10 6.13
C HIS A 199 0.17 -0.17 7.22
N ILE A 200 -0.69 0.63 7.87
CA ILE A 200 -0.25 1.53 8.96
C ILE A 200 0.33 0.70 10.13
N PHE A 201 -0.31 -0.41 10.47
CA PHE A 201 0.20 -1.33 11.49
C PHE A 201 1.59 -1.88 11.09
N HIS A 202 1.77 -2.29 9.84
CA HIS A 202 3.03 -2.77 9.31
C HIS A 202 4.13 -1.71 9.40
N THR A 203 3.86 -0.48 8.96
CA THR A 203 4.81 0.64 9.05
C THR A 203 5.25 0.87 10.50
N LEU A 204 4.30 0.97 11.43
CA LEU A 204 4.63 1.16 12.85
C LEU A 204 5.38 -0.05 13.45
N ALA A 205 5.00 -1.28 13.09
CA ALA A 205 5.69 -2.49 13.54
C ALA A 205 7.13 -2.56 13.01
N SER A 206 7.37 -2.09 11.78
CA SER A 206 8.70 -1.98 11.19
C SER A 206 9.58 -0.99 11.95
N ILE A 207 9.06 0.21 12.26
CA ILE A 207 9.78 1.21 13.06
C ILE A 207 10.07 0.67 14.46
N ILE A 208 9.10 0.03 15.12
CA ILE A 208 9.28 -0.60 16.44
C ILE A 208 10.36 -1.69 16.38
N TYR A 209 10.35 -2.52 15.35
CA TYR A 209 11.36 -3.56 15.16
C TYR A 209 12.76 -2.96 15.02
N ALA A 210 12.95 -1.99 14.10
CA ALA A 210 14.22 -1.31 13.90
C ALA A 210 14.71 -0.60 15.18
N ALA A 211 13.82 0.12 15.87
CA ALA A 211 14.14 0.80 17.11
C ALA A 211 14.41 -0.16 18.29
N SER A 212 13.95 -1.42 18.20
CA SER A 212 14.24 -2.42 19.23
C SER A 212 15.70 -2.89 19.20
N GLU A 213 16.45 -2.61 18.13
CA GLU A 213 17.90 -2.85 18.08
C GLU A 213 18.66 -1.97 19.08
N THR A 214 18.20 -0.73 19.28
CA THR A 214 18.79 0.23 20.23
C THR A 214 18.06 0.21 21.58
N THR A 215 16.75 -0.04 21.58
CA THR A 215 15.89 -0.05 22.78
C THR A 215 15.13 -1.38 22.89
N PRO A 216 15.74 -2.45 23.42
CA PRO A 216 15.17 -3.81 23.39
C PRO A 216 13.79 -3.97 24.06
N THR A 217 13.44 -3.07 24.97
CA THR A 217 12.16 -3.09 25.69
C THR A 217 10.99 -2.50 24.89
N LEU A 218 11.27 -1.81 23.78
CA LEU A 218 10.27 -1.07 23.01
C LEU A 218 9.21 -1.98 22.39
N ALA A 219 9.63 -3.05 21.69
CA ALA A 219 8.68 -4.03 21.16
C ALA A 219 7.84 -4.67 22.26
N ALA A 220 8.45 -4.99 23.41
CA ALA A 220 7.76 -5.63 24.53
C ALA A 220 6.72 -4.72 25.20
N SER A 221 6.94 -3.40 25.22
CA SER A 221 6.00 -2.45 25.81
C SER A 221 4.89 -2.01 24.86
N LEU A 222 5.16 -1.96 23.54
CA LEU A 222 4.23 -1.41 22.55
C LEU A 222 3.55 -2.47 21.68
N LEU A 223 4.35 -3.28 20.96
CA LEU A 223 3.84 -4.14 19.89
C LEU A 223 3.39 -5.51 20.40
N LEU A 224 4.23 -6.19 21.17
CA LEU A 224 3.98 -7.57 21.61
C LEU A 224 2.66 -7.75 22.40
N PRO A 225 2.21 -6.79 23.24
CA PRO A 225 0.91 -6.90 23.90
C PRO A 225 -0.30 -6.86 22.94
N ALA A 226 -0.19 -6.12 21.84
CA ALA A 226 -1.25 -5.98 20.85
C ALA A 226 -1.19 -7.05 19.75
N LEU A 227 0.01 -7.56 19.45
CA LEU A 227 0.29 -8.47 18.33
C LEU A 227 -0.66 -9.69 18.25
N PRO A 228 -0.97 -10.41 19.36
CA PRO A 228 -1.89 -11.56 19.29
C PRO A 228 -3.28 -11.22 18.73
N GLN A 229 -3.79 -10.01 18.98
CA GLN A 229 -5.10 -9.61 18.50
C GLN A 229 -5.08 -9.30 17.01
N PHE A 230 -4.02 -8.63 16.53
CA PHE A 230 -3.81 -8.39 15.11
C PHE A 230 -3.64 -9.69 14.33
N VAL A 231 -2.76 -10.59 14.80
CA VAL A 231 -2.50 -11.85 14.09
C VAL A 231 -3.76 -12.72 14.03
N ARG A 232 -4.57 -12.78 15.09
CA ARG A 232 -5.87 -13.45 15.05
C ARG A 232 -6.84 -12.80 14.06
N ALA A 233 -6.87 -11.47 13.98
CA ALA A 233 -7.67 -10.78 12.98
C ALA A 233 -7.19 -11.12 11.56
N PHE A 234 -5.88 -11.21 11.34
CA PHE A 234 -5.29 -11.59 10.05
C PHE A 234 -5.70 -13.02 9.67
N ILE A 235 -5.55 -13.97 10.59
CA ILE A 235 -5.95 -15.37 10.39
C ILE A 235 -7.44 -15.46 10.05
N ASN A 236 -8.30 -14.73 10.75
CA ASN A 236 -9.73 -14.72 10.49
C ASN A 236 -10.06 -14.23 9.07
N VAL A 237 -9.42 -13.16 8.62
CA VAL A 237 -9.64 -12.62 7.27
C VAL A 237 -9.09 -13.57 6.21
N LEU A 238 -7.86 -14.07 6.38
CA LEU A 238 -7.26 -15.03 5.45
C LEU A 238 -8.05 -16.35 5.39
N SER A 239 -8.68 -16.75 6.49
CA SER A 239 -9.55 -17.93 6.52
C SER A 239 -10.94 -17.68 5.94
N SER A 240 -11.34 -16.42 5.77
CA SER A 240 -12.63 -16.04 5.19
C SER A 240 -12.49 -15.82 3.69
N GLY A 241 -13.18 -16.62 2.88
CA GLY A 241 -13.20 -16.48 1.42
C GLY A 241 -12.30 -17.47 0.69
N GLU A 242 -12.82 -17.99 -0.42
CA GLU A 242 -12.22 -19.09 -1.18
C GLU A 242 -11.38 -18.61 -2.38
N ASP A 243 -11.47 -17.33 -2.76
CA ASP A 243 -10.78 -16.78 -3.94
C ASP A 243 -9.91 -15.55 -3.66
N TRP A 244 -8.94 -15.30 -4.56
CA TRP A 244 -8.14 -14.06 -4.52
C TRP A 244 -8.91 -12.83 -4.99
N ALA A 245 -10.04 -13.02 -5.69
CA ALA A 245 -10.74 -11.96 -6.40
C ALA A 245 -11.59 -11.09 -5.47
N THR A 246 -12.03 -11.63 -4.33
CA THR A 246 -12.92 -10.93 -3.40
C THR A 246 -12.26 -9.68 -2.79
N ASP A 247 -10.99 -9.75 -2.40
CA ASP A 247 -10.26 -8.68 -1.71
C ASP A 247 -8.72 -8.73 -1.89
N PRO A 248 -8.21 -8.72 -3.14
CA PRO A 248 -6.79 -8.97 -3.41
C PRO A 248 -5.82 -8.01 -2.72
N GLY A 249 -6.17 -6.72 -2.62
CA GLY A 249 -5.34 -5.73 -1.93
C GLY A 249 -5.22 -5.98 -0.42
N LEU A 250 -6.31 -6.38 0.24
CA LEU A 250 -6.30 -6.70 1.66
C LEU A 250 -5.51 -7.99 1.93
N ARG A 251 -5.73 -9.04 1.13
CA ARG A 251 -4.99 -10.31 1.25
C ARG A 251 -3.49 -10.11 1.06
N ARG A 252 -3.09 -9.39 0.00
CA ARG A 252 -1.69 -9.03 -0.23
C ARG A 252 -1.08 -8.38 1.00
N GLU A 253 -1.73 -7.35 1.54
CA GLU A 253 -1.21 -6.60 2.68
C GLU A 253 -1.08 -7.46 3.95
N LEU A 254 -2.07 -8.33 4.21
CA LEU A 254 -2.06 -9.28 5.32
C LEU A 254 -0.92 -10.30 5.20
N LEU A 255 -0.71 -10.82 3.99
CA LEU A 255 0.38 -11.77 3.70
C LEU A 255 1.74 -11.11 3.90
N MET A 256 1.98 -9.96 3.26
CA MET A 256 3.24 -9.21 3.39
C MET A 256 3.54 -8.87 4.85
N THR A 257 2.52 -8.40 5.59
CA THR A 257 2.67 -8.09 7.01
C THR A 257 2.97 -9.32 7.84
N SER A 258 2.30 -10.45 7.57
CA SER A 258 2.54 -11.71 8.27
C SER A 258 3.96 -12.24 8.00
N SER A 259 4.44 -12.17 6.76
CA SER A 259 5.81 -12.53 6.38
C SER A 259 6.83 -11.72 7.17
N SER A 260 6.66 -10.39 7.21
CA SER A 260 7.54 -9.51 7.96
C SER A 260 7.50 -9.78 9.46
N LEU A 261 6.33 -9.98 10.07
CA LEU A 261 6.22 -10.31 11.48
C LEU A 261 6.89 -11.64 11.83
N LEU A 262 6.80 -12.66 10.98
CA LEU A 262 7.49 -13.94 11.16
C LEU A 262 9.02 -13.76 11.17
N ARG A 263 9.53 -12.86 10.32
CA ARG A 263 10.95 -12.51 10.23
C ARG A 263 11.41 -11.68 11.43
N TRP A 264 10.62 -10.68 11.83
CA TRP A 264 10.94 -9.71 12.89
C TRP A 264 10.77 -10.27 14.30
N PHE A 265 9.72 -11.06 14.54
CA PHE A 265 9.35 -11.55 15.87
C PHE A 265 9.05 -13.07 15.89
N PRO A 266 9.98 -13.93 15.46
CA PRO A 266 9.73 -15.37 15.28
C PRO A 266 9.21 -16.05 16.56
N ALA A 267 9.75 -15.70 17.74
CA ALA A 267 9.31 -16.27 19.01
C ALA A 267 7.86 -15.88 19.38
N ALA A 268 7.45 -14.64 19.09
CA ALA A 268 6.10 -14.18 19.36
C ALA A 268 5.08 -14.73 18.35
N MET A 269 5.53 -15.00 17.12
CA MET A 269 4.71 -15.57 16.06
C MET A 269 4.58 -17.09 16.13
N ALA A 270 5.47 -17.78 16.85
CA ALA A 270 5.58 -19.24 16.88
C ALA A 270 4.24 -19.96 17.12
N THR A 271 3.41 -19.44 18.03
CA THR A 271 2.10 -20.04 18.36
C THR A 271 1.03 -19.88 17.28
N PHE A 272 1.25 -18.99 16.31
CA PHE A 272 0.29 -18.65 15.25
C PHE A 272 0.69 -19.20 13.88
N VAL A 273 1.90 -19.75 13.75
CA VAL A 273 2.47 -20.15 12.44
C VAL A 273 1.53 -21.08 11.68
N MET A 274 1.08 -22.16 12.32
CA MET A 274 0.23 -23.15 11.64
C MET A 274 -1.14 -22.57 11.23
N ASP A 275 -1.68 -21.68 12.06
CA ASP A 275 -2.94 -21.00 11.79
C ASP A 275 -2.81 -19.94 10.67
N LEU A 276 -1.60 -19.46 10.39
CA LEU A 276 -1.30 -18.62 9.23
C LEU A 276 -0.99 -19.44 7.98
N VAL A 277 -0.12 -20.46 8.08
CA VAL A 277 0.31 -21.27 6.93
C VAL A 277 -0.87 -21.98 6.28
N THR A 278 -1.78 -22.55 7.09
CA THR A 278 -2.93 -23.33 6.60
C THR A 278 -3.85 -22.55 5.65
N PRO A 279 -4.40 -21.38 6.01
CA PRO A 279 -5.25 -20.62 5.11
C PRO A 279 -4.50 -20.11 3.87
N VAL A 280 -3.25 -19.65 4.03
CA VAL A 280 -2.43 -19.19 2.90
C VAL A 280 -2.23 -20.30 1.87
N TRP A 281 -1.92 -21.50 2.35
CA TRP A 281 -1.81 -22.69 1.53
C TRP A 281 -3.11 -23.03 0.81
N ASN A 282 -4.23 -23.06 1.54
CA ASN A 282 -5.54 -23.38 0.97
C ASN A 282 -5.94 -22.40 -0.13
N ILE A 283 -5.74 -21.09 0.08
CA ILE A 283 -6.00 -20.05 -0.93
C ILE A 283 -5.14 -20.31 -2.16
N PHE A 284 -3.84 -20.52 -1.99
CA PHE A 284 -2.91 -20.73 -3.10
C PHE A 284 -3.31 -21.94 -3.95
N LEU A 285 -3.62 -23.07 -3.32
CA LEU A 285 -4.04 -24.29 -4.01
C LEU A 285 -5.38 -24.10 -4.73
N ALA A 286 -6.40 -23.59 -4.03
CA ALA A 286 -7.75 -23.45 -4.57
C ALA A 286 -7.80 -22.57 -5.81
N ASN A 287 -6.86 -21.63 -5.93
CA ASN A 287 -6.92 -20.60 -6.94
C ASN A 287 -5.86 -20.69 -8.05
N THR A 288 -4.91 -21.61 -7.96
CA THR A 288 -4.00 -21.88 -9.08
C THR A 288 -4.76 -22.19 -10.39
N PRO A 289 -5.86 -22.97 -10.39
CA PRO A 289 -6.65 -23.16 -11.61
C PRO A 289 -7.24 -21.85 -12.14
N LEU A 290 -7.72 -20.97 -11.24
CA LEU A 290 -8.24 -19.66 -11.61
C LEU A 290 -7.13 -18.81 -12.23
N TYR A 291 -5.93 -18.79 -11.66
CA TYR A 291 -4.78 -18.05 -12.20
C TYR A 291 -4.41 -18.52 -13.62
N VAL A 292 -4.40 -19.83 -13.84
CA VAL A 292 -4.11 -20.39 -15.16
C VAL A 292 -5.15 -19.97 -16.20
N VAL A 293 -6.42 -19.86 -15.82
CA VAL A 293 -7.49 -19.42 -16.73
C VAL A 293 -7.48 -17.92 -16.93
N SER A 294 -7.40 -17.12 -15.86
CA SER A 294 -7.58 -15.67 -15.86
C SER A 294 -6.31 -14.87 -16.14
N VAL A 295 -5.14 -15.49 -16.02
CA VAL A 295 -3.84 -14.83 -16.24
C VAL A 295 -3.03 -15.53 -17.32
N VAL A 296 -2.78 -16.83 -17.17
CA VAL A 296 -1.91 -17.55 -18.12
C VAL A 296 -2.56 -17.66 -19.50
N ASN A 297 -3.84 -18.00 -19.55
CA ASN A 297 -4.58 -18.27 -20.79
C ASN A 297 -5.61 -17.19 -21.14
N CYS A 298 -5.60 -16.05 -20.46
CA CYS A 298 -6.48 -14.94 -20.78
C CYS A 298 -6.03 -14.27 -22.08
N GLU A 299 -6.96 -14.11 -23.01
CA GLU A 299 -6.78 -13.39 -24.27
C GLU A 299 -7.41 -11.99 -24.13
N GLY A 300 -6.68 -10.94 -24.52
CA GLY A 300 -7.13 -9.55 -24.48
C GLY A 300 -6.64 -8.72 -23.30
N ASP A 301 -6.87 -7.41 -23.37
CA ASP A 301 -6.46 -6.45 -22.33
C ASP A 301 -7.28 -6.63 -21.05
N LYS A 302 -6.57 -6.78 -19.93
CA LYS A 302 -7.18 -6.76 -18.59
C LYS A 302 -7.48 -5.33 -18.18
N SER A 303 -8.63 -5.12 -17.56
CA SER A 303 -8.87 -3.87 -16.84
C SER A 303 -7.94 -3.81 -15.62
N GLU A 304 -7.06 -2.82 -15.59
CA GLU A 304 -6.19 -2.55 -14.45
C GLU A 304 -6.96 -1.81 -13.36
N ASP A 305 -7.27 -2.51 -12.27
CA ASP A 305 -7.74 -1.86 -11.06
C ASP A 305 -6.53 -1.36 -10.26
N CYS A 306 -6.49 -0.05 -9.99
CA CYS A 306 -5.52 0.55 -9.09
C CYS A 306 -6.14 0.89 -7.74
N ASP A 307 -5.32 0.84 -6.70
CA ASP A 307 -5.65 1.36 -5.38
C ASP A 307 -5.61 2.91 -5.37
N SER A 308 -5.76 3.53 -4.19
CA SER A 308 -5.72 5.00 -4.08
C SER A 308 -4.34 5.62 -4.27
N ASP A 309 -3.28 4.81 -4.19
CA ASP A 309 -1.89 5.19 -4.39
C ASP A 309 -1.43 4.94 -5.83
N GLY A 310 -2.28 4.31 -6.66
CA GLY A 310 -1.96 3.95 -8.04
C GLY A 310 -1.32 2.56 -8.15
N GLU A 311 -1.20 1.81 -7.05
CA GLU A 311 -0.69 0.44 -7.08
C GLU A 311 -1.74 -0.48 -7.71
N LEU A 312 -1.30 -1.32 -8.64
CA LEU A 312 -2.14 -2.33 -9.26
C LEU A 312 -2.64 -3.33 -8.21
N ILE A 313 -3.95 -3.52 -8.14
CA ILE A 313 -4.59 -4.55 -7.34
C ILE A 313 -4.97 -5.68 -8.29
N THR A 314 -4.09 -6.66 -8.43
CA THR A 314 -4.29 -7.78 -9.36
C THR A 314 -4.07 -9.13 -8.69
N MET A 315 -4.52 -10.20 -9.34
CA MET A 315 -4.27 -11.57 -8.89
C MET A 315 -2.77 -11.87 -8.79
N GLU A 316 -1.99 -11.30 -9.70
CA GLU A 316 -0.53 -11.38 -9.74
C GLU A 316 0.11 -10.81 -8.45
N THR A 317 -0.33 -9.64 -7.98
CA THR A 317 0.18 -9.04 -6.72
C THR A 317 -0.05 -9.91 -5.49
N CYS A 318 -1.15 -10.65 -5.53
CA CYS A 318 -1.55 -11.61 -4.52
C CYS A 318 -0.65 -12.84 -4.56
N VAL A 319 -0.39 -13.41 -5.74
CA VAL A 319 0.54 -14.53 -5.94
C VAL A 319 1.95 -14.16 -5.47
N PHE A 320 2.43 -12.96 -5.80
CA PHE A 320 3.73 -12.47 -5.31
C PHE A 320 3.79 -12.46 -3.77
N ALA A 321 2.73 -12.00 -3.10
CA ALA A 321 2.69 -11.98 -1.64
C ALA A 321 2.70 -13.39 -1.02
N VAL A 322 2.09 -14.39 -1.68
CA VAL A 322 2.20 -15.79 -1.23
C VAL A 322 3.60 -16.34 -1.46
N PHE A 323 4.23 -16.05 -2.60
CA PHE A 323 5.61 -16.48 -2.84
C PHE A 323 6.56 -15.87 -1.83
N GLU A 324 6.45 -14.58 -1.53
CA GLU A 324 7.25 -13.94 -0.46
C GLU A 324 7.01 -14.59 0.91
N PHE A 325 5.74 -14.92 1.23
CA PHE A 325 5.43 -15.64 2.47
C PHE A 325 6.11 -17.01 2.54
N ILE A 326 6.04 -17.80 1.47
CA ILE A 326 6.68 -19.13 1.41
C ILE A 326 8.20 -19.00 1.43
N SER A 327 8.78 -18.05 0.70
CA SER A 327 10.21 -17.73 0.74
C SER A 327 10.68 -17.47 2.17
N GLY A 328 9.91 -16.69 2.94
CA GLY A 328 10.18 -16.46 4.37
C GLY A 328 10.18 -17.75 5.21
N LEU A 329 9.36 -18.76 4.84
CA LEU A 329 9.40 -20.07 5.50
C LEU A 329 10.65 -20.88 5.12
N VAL A 330 11.06 -20.83 3.85
CA VAL A 330 12.28 -21.49 3.35
C VAL A 330 13.52 -20.93 4.06
N GLU A 331 13.60 -19.61 4.16
CA GLU A 331 14.70 -18.90 4.83
C GLU A 331 14.76 -19.20 6.34
N SER A 332 13.62 -19.46 6.98
CA SER A 332 13.55 -19.64 8.42
C SER A 332 14.02 -21.03 8.87
N ARG A 333 15.05 -21.06 9.75
CA ARG A 333 15.54 -22.31 10.37
C ARG A 333 14.50 -23.05 11.19
N GLN A 334 13.55 -22.33 11.76
CA GLN A 334 12.53 -22.92 12.64
C GLN A 334 11.30 -23.39 11.87
N LEU A 335 11.01 -22.77 10.71
CA LEU A 335 9.78 -23.00 9.97
C LEU A 335 9.97 -23.88 8.74
N ARG A 336 11.18 -23.99 8.21
CA ARG A 336 11.47 -24.80 7.00
C ARG A 336 11.08 -26.27 7.14
N ASP A 337 11.10 -26.81 8.36
CA ASP A 337 10.71 -28.20 8.63
C ASP A 337 9.22 -28.47 8.40
N LEU A 338 8.41 -27.41 8.21
CA LEU A 338 7.00 -27.51 7.83
C LEU A 338 6.80 -27.77 6.32
N LEU A 339 7.83 -27.52 5.50
CA LEU A 339 7.73 -27.57 4.04
C LEU A 339 7.76 -28.99 3.43
N PRO A 340 8.56 -29.97 3.91
CA PRO A 340 8.69 -31.28 3.27
C PRO A 340 7.38 -31.99 2.92
N PRO A 341 6.34 -32.02 3.79
CA PRO A 341 5.06 -32.67 3.46
C PRO A 341 4.30 -32.00 2.31
N ILE A 342 4.49 -30.69 2.10
CA ILE A 342 3.75 -29.93 1.10
C ILE A 342 4.52 -29.75 -0.21
N LEU A 343 5.84 -29.97 -0.23
CA LEU A 343 6.67 -29.75 -1.43
C LEU A 343 6.15 -30.43 -2.71
N PRO A 344 5.70 -31.71 -2.71
CA PRO A 344 5.19 -32.33 -3.94
C PRO A 344 4.02 -31.57 -4.56
N THR A 345 3.13 -31.05 -3.72
CA THR A 345 1.98 -30.27 -4.17
C THR A 345 2.42 -28.85 -4.53
N LEU A 346 3.30 -28.24 -3.75
CA LEU A 346 3.79 -26.88 -3.99
C LEU A 346 4.48 -26.80 -5.35
N THR A 347 5.42 -27.70 -5.62
CA THR A 347 6.15 -27.76 -6.88
C THR A 347 5.22 -27.89 -8.09
N LEU A 348 4.15 -28.69 -7.99
CA LEU A 348 3.15 -28.79 -9.07
C LEU A 348 2.46 -27.45 -9.36
N HIS A 349 2.14 -26.70 -8.32
CA HIS A 349 1.45 -25.41 -8.46
C HIS A 349 2.45 -24.32 -8.87
N LEU A 350 3.71 -24.36 -8.44
CA LEU A 350 4.78 -23.47 -8.92
C LEU A 350 5.00 -23.65 -10.43
N ILE A 351 5.10 -24.89 -10.93
CA ILE A 351 5.20 -25.15 -12.37
C ILE A 351 3.99 -24.57 -13.12
N SER A 352 2.80 -24.65 -12.54
CA SER A 352 1.61 -24.04 -13.14
C SER A 352 1.72 -22.51 -13.27
N HIS A 353 2.38 -21.85 -12.32
CA HIS A 353 2.66 -20.40 -12.33
C HIS A 353 3.90 -20.02 -13.17
N MET A 354 4.77 -20.97 -13.49
CA MET A 354 5.92 -20.78 -14.38
C MET A 354 5.52 -20.78 -15.87
N GLN A 355 4.27 -21.11 -16.20
CA GLN A 355 3.79 -21.06 -17.58
C GLN A 355 3.79 -19.62 -18.12
N PRO A 356 4.25 -19.39 -19.37
CA PRO A 356 4.18 -18.08 -19.98
C PRO A 356 2.73 -17.64 -20.23
N THR A 357 2.43 -16.40 -19.85
CA THR A 357 1.12 -15.78 -20.12
C THR A 357 0.93 -15.49 -21.61
N HIS A 358 -0.32 -15.37 -22.07
CA HIS A 358 -0.60 -14.99 -23.47
C HIS A 358 0.07 -13.65 -23.84
N SER A 359 -0.06 -12.64 -22.97
CA SER A 359 0.54 -11.32 -23.16
C SER A 359 2.08 -11.35 -23.19
N GLN A 360 2.72 -12.24 -22.42
CA GLN A 360 4.18 -12.47 -22.53
C GLN A 360 4.53 -13.04 -23.90
N VAL A 361 3.82 -14.07 -24.36
CA VAL A 361 4.08 -14.68 -25.67
C VAL A 361 3.90 -13.67 -26.80
N GLU A 362 2.85 -12.85 -26.77
CA GLU A 362 2.66 -11.78 -27.76
C GLU A 362 3.78 -10.74 -27.75
N ARG A 363 4.24 -10.32 -26.56
CA ARG A 363 5.38 -9.41 -26.42
C ARG A 363 6.65 -10.01 -26.99
N TRP A 364 6.97 -11.26 -26.67
CA TRP A 364 8.16 -11.96 -27.17
C TRP A 364 8.12 -12.17 -28.69
N LEU A 365 6.95 -12.42 -29.27
CA LEU A 365 6.77 -12.52 -30.71
C LEU A 365 6.92 -11.16 -31.41
N GLY A 366 6.58 -10.06 -30.73
CA GLY A 366 6.74 -8.69 -31.21
C GLY A 366 8.17 -8.15 -31.09
N ASP A 367 8.92 -8.58 -30.06
CA ASP A 367 10.29 -8.14 -29.79
C ASP A 367 11.14 -9.27 -29.17
N VAL A 368 12.05 -9.83 -29.98
CA VAL A 368 12.97 -10.90 -29.57
C VAL A 368 14.01 -10.40 -28.56
N ALA A 369 14.39 -9.12 -28.59
CA ALA A 369 15.33 -8.58 -27.61
C ALA A 369 14.73 -8.63 -26.20
N GLN A 370 13.43 -8.29 -26.08
CA GLN A 370 12.69 -8.41 -24.83
C GLN A 370 12.63 -9.86 -24.31
N PHE A 371 12.53 -10.86 -25.20
CA PHE A 371 12.60 -12.26 -24.81
C PHE A 371 13.96 -12.63 -24.22
N VAL A 372 15.06 -12.20 -24.86
CA VAL A 372 16.43 -12.47 -24.36
C VAL A 372 16.64 -11.80 -23.00
N ASP A 373 16.24 -10.53 -22.87
CA ASP A 373 16.38 -9.79 -21.60
C ASP A 373 15.56 -10.41 -20.46
N GLU A 374 14.37 -10.96 -20.76
CA GLU A 374 13.53 -11.67 -19.78
C GLU A 374 14.11 -13.03 -19.36
N GLU A 375 14.67 -13.81 -20.30
CA GLU A 375 15.30 -15.11 -20.00
C GLU A 375 16.65 -14.96 -19.29
N GLU A 376 17.40 -13.90 -19.58
CA GLU A 376 18.64 -13.56 -18.86
C GLU A 376 18.36 -12.88 -17.49
N GLN A 377 17.08 -12.72 -17.11
CA GLN A 377 16.63 -12.13 -15.84
C GLN A 377 17.23 -10.76 -15.51
N ILE A 378 17.60 -9.96 -16.51
CA ILE A 378 18.42 -8.76 -16.28
C ILE A 378 17.63 -7.69 -15.49
N PHE A 379 16.37 -7.43 -15.88
CA PHE A 379 15.51 -6.40 -15.25
C PHE A 379 14.03 -6.81 -15.17
N SER A 380 13.74 -8.10 -15.33
CA SER A 380 12.37 -8.57 -15.54
C SER A 380 11.78 -9.15 -14.26
N TYR A 381 10.56 -8.73 -13.94
CA TYR A 381 9.82 -9.22 -12.78
C TYR A 381 8.45 -9.74 -13.22
N SER A 382 8.18 -11.02 -12.97
CA SER A 382 6.91 -11.65 -13.29
C SER A 382 6.63 -12.81 -12.36
N VAL A 383 5.36 -13.21 -12.26
CA VAL A 383 4.96 -14.38 -11.45
C VAL A 383 5.71 -15.64 -11.90
N ARG A 384 6.00 -15.78 -13.20
CA ARG A 384 6.81 -16.87 -13.73
C ARG A 384 8.21 -16.92 -13.12
N LEU A 385 8.90 -15.78 -13.14
CA LEU A 385 10.25 -15.67 -12.60
C LEU A 385 10.24 -15.85 -11.08
N SER A 386 9.31 -15.22 -10.35
CA SER A 386 9.22 -15.42 -8.90
C SER A 386 8.87 -16.85 -8.49
N ALA A 387 8.09 -17.59 -9.30
CA ALA A 387 7.85 -19.02 -9.06
C ALA A 387 9.11 -19.86 -9.28
N HIS A 388 9.91 -19.53 -10.30
CA HIS A 388 11.22 -20.13 -10.54
C HIS A 388 12.16 -19.86 -9.37
N ASP A 389 12.32 -18.60 -8.96
CA ASP A 389 13.23 -18.19 -7.89
C ASP A 389 12.89 -18.87 -6.56
N LEU A 390 11.60 -19.05 -6.26
CA LEU A 390 11.16 -19.80 -5.09
C LEU A 390 11.51 -21.28 -5.19
N LEU A 391 11.32 -21.91 -6.36
CA LEU A 391 11.70 -23.30 -6.58
C LEU A 391 13.23 -23.49 -6.48
N GLU A 392 14.01 -22.53 -6.99
CA GLU A 392 15.47 -22.50 -6.87
C GLU A 392 15.91 -22.33 -5.42
N ALA A 393 15.30 -21.41 -4.66
CA ALA A 393 15.57 -21.24 -3.23
C ALA A 393 15.32 -22.54 -2.45
N MET A 394 14.23 -23.26 -2.76
CA MET A 394 13.93 -24.57 -2.19
C MET A 394 14.92 -25.67 -2.60
N TRP A 395 15.53 -25.57 -3.77
CA TRP A 395 16.54 -26.50 -4.27
C TRP A 395 17.90 -26.25 -3.63
N GLU A 396 18.28 -24.99 -3.52
CA GLU A 396 19.57 -24.57 -2.95
C GLU A 396 19.64 -24.83 -1.44
N GLU A 397 18.52 -24.70 -0.73
CA GLU A 397 18.42 -24.99 0.71
C GLU A 397 18.71 -26.48 1.01
N PRO A 398 19.83 -26.81 1.69
CA PRO A 398 20.31 -28.19 1.82
C PRO A 398 19.34 -29.15 2.51
N SER A 399 18.54 -28.65 3.46
CA SER A 399 17.55 -29.45 4.19
C SER A 399 16.34 -29.86 3.32
N LEU A 400 16.03 -29.07 2.29
CA LEU A 400 14.89 -29.28 1.40
C LEU A 400 15.29 -29.95 0.09
N ARG A 401 16.53 -29.76 -0.39
CA ARG A 401 17.05 -30.20 -1.69
C ARG A 401 16.57 -31.58 -2.16
N ASN A 402 16.72 -32.63 -1.34
CA ASN A 402 16.34 -33.99 -1.74
C ASN A 402 14.82 -34.14 -1.92
N HIS A 403 14.04 -33.50 -1.03
CA HIS A 403 12.58 -33.47 -1.13
C HIS A 403 12.14 -32.67 -2.35
N THR A 404 12.78 -31.52 -2.61
CA THR A 404 12.54 -30.68 -3.79
C THR A 404 12.85 -31.44 -5.08
N HIS A 405 13.97 -32.16 -5.16
CA HIS A 405 14.30 -33.00 -6.31
C HIS A 405 13.26 -34.10 -6.58
N SER A 406 12.83 -34.79 -5.53
CA SER A 406 11.77 -35.81 -5.65
C SER A 406 10.44 -35.19 -6.08
N ALA A 407 10.10 -34.01 -5.56
CA ALA A 407 8.89 -33.28 -5.89
C ALA A 407 8.89 -32.83 -7.36
N ILE A 408 10.00 -32.28 -7.86
CA ILE A 408 10.16 -31.89 -9.27
C ILE A 408 9.98 -33.10 -10.18
N THR A 409 10.64 -34.22 -9.87
CA THR A 409 10.55 -35.45 -10.69
C THR A 409 9.10 -35.93 -10.79
N ALA A 410 8.40 -36.01 -9.65
CA ALA A 410 6.99 -36.43 -9.61
C ALA A 410 6.06 -35.44 -10.32
N ALA A 411 6.30 -34.14 -10.18
CA ALA A 411 5.50 -33.10 -10.82
C ALA A 411 5.65 -33.13 -12.35
N VAL A 412 6.88 -33.27 -12.86
CA VAL A 412 7.16 -33.42 -14.29
C VAL A 412 6.49 -34.68 -14.83
N GLU A 413 6.59 -35.83 -14.15
CA GLU A 413 5.93 -37.06 -14.59
C GLU A 413 4.40 -36.89 -14.67
N LYS A 414 3.79 -36.28 -13.65
CA LYS A 414 2.35 -36.00 -13.62
C LYS A 414 1.93 -35.04 -14.75
N HIS A 415 2.72 -34.01 -15.03
CA HIS A 415 2.47 -33.04 -16.10
C HIS A 415 2.62 -33.66 -17.50
N LEU A 416 3.63 -34.52 -17.71
CA LEU A 416 3.80 -35.25 -18.96
C LEU A 416 2.66 -36.24 -19.21
N GLN A 417 2.16 -36.91 -18.17
CA GLN A 417 0.99 -37.80 -18.28
C GLN A 417 -0.28 -37.02 -18.63
N THR A 418 -0.56 -35.92 -17.92
CA THR A 418 -1.76 -35.10 -18.14
C THR A 418 -1.77 -34.41 -19.51
N THR A 419 -0.62 -33.94 -20.02
CA THR A 419 -0.53 -33.34 -21.36
C THR A 419 -0.59 -34.34 -22.51
N ARG A 420 -0.40 -35.65 -22.27
CA ARG A 420 -0.61 -36.69 -23.29
C ARG A 420 -2.10 -36.98 -23.51
N SER A 421 -2.92 -36.78 -22.49
CA SER A 421 -4.37 -36.98 -22.52
C SER A 421 -5.18 -35.71 -22.82
N ASN A 422 -4.57 -34.53 -22.75
CA ASN A 422 -5.26 -33.24 -22.87
C ASN A 422 -5.04 -32.61 -24.26
N SER A 423 -6.13 -32.35 -24.99
CA SER A 423 -6.11 -31.73 -26.32
C SER A 423 -6.18 -30.20 -26.30
N SER A 424 -6.00 -29.57 -25.13
CA SER A 424 -6.01 -28.11 -25.00
C SER A 424 -4.94 -27.46 -25.89
N PRO A 425 -5.27 -26.37 -26.62
CA PRO A 425 -4.29 -25.64 -27.44
C PRO A 425 -3.15 -25.05 -26.60
N ASN A 426 -3.35 -24.89 -25.28
CA ASN A 426 -2.35 -24.35 -24.36
C ASN A 426 -1.51 -25.44 -23.65
N ALA A 427 -1.70 -26.73 -24.00
CA ALA A 427 -0.99 -27.83 -23.34
C ALA A 427 0.54 -27.82 -23.52
N TRP A 428 1.05 -27.07 -24.52
CA TRP A 428 2.49 -26.88 -24.74
C TRP A 428 3.16 -26.06 -23.63
N LYS A 429 2.41 -25.14 -22.98
CA LYS A 429 2.97 -24.25 -21.95
C LYS A 429 3.51 -24.98 -20.73
N VAL A 430 2.97 -26.16 -20.44
CA VAL A 430 3.39 -27.04 -19.34
C VAL A 430 4.64 -27.86 -19.69
N ARG A 431 5.01 -27.94 -20.98
CA ARG A 431 6.16 -28.72 -21.47
C ARG A 431 7.43 -27.89 -21.64
N LEU A 432 7.29 -26.57 -21.66
CA LEU A 432 8.38 -25.61 -21.50
C LEU A 432 8.67 -25.46 -20.03
#